data_AF-A0A937UTM6-F1
#
_entry.id   AF-A0A937UTM6-F1
#
_cell.length_a   1.000
_cell.length_b   1.000
_cell.length_c   1.000
_cell.angle_alpha   90.00
_cell.angle_beta   90.00
_cell.angle_gamma   90.00
#
_symmetry.space_group_name_H-M   'P 1'
#
loop_
_entity.id
_entity.type
_entity.pdbx_description
1 polymer ?
#
loop_
_entity_poly.entity_id
_entity_poly.type
_entity_poly.pdbx_seq_one_letter_code
_entity_poly.pdbx_strand_id
1 'polypeptide(L)'
;MVEPAAAPGFDSWLLVARHQVAAAHEARLRDAAAARLAAGQADDAVRYAAYAVSRNPFIEHNHELLARAFTMAGDHTAAHRQLALADKLRRRELTAPRASHHDAAVDRSTGAGPARDASAAAPHAPAPHNAPDPGTEMNVTMGAPE
;
A
#
# COMPACT_ATOMS: atom_id res chain seq x y z
N MET A 1 -30.29 14.28 -12.39
CA MET A 1 -28.91 13.82 -12.67
C MET A 1 -28.09 14.19 -11.45
N VAL A 2 -27.77 13.22 -10.59
CA VAL A 2 -26.96 13.46 -9.38
C VAL A 2 -25.51 13.40 -9.81
N GLU A 3 -24.80 14.52 -9.71
CA GLU A 3 -23.37 14.58 -10.01
C GLU A 3 -22.63 13.78 -8.92
N PRO A 4 -21.91 12.70 -9.25
CA PRO A 4 -21.22 11.86 -8.26
C PRO A 4 -20.14 12.63 -7.48
N ALA A 5 -19.71 13.80 -7.97
CA ALA A 5 -18.78 14.70 -7.31
C ALA A 5 -19.33 15.36 -6.02
N ALA A 6 -20.63 15.24 -5.72
CA ALA A 6 -21.24 15.90 -4.56
C ALA A 6 -21.35 15.02 -3.29
N ALA A 7 -20.91 13.75 -3.34
CA ALA A 7 -21.03 12.83 -2.21
C ALA A 7 -19.70 12.77 -1.41
N PRO A 8 -19.67 13.13 -0.10
CA PRO A 8 -18.44 13.12 0.71
C PRO A 8 -17.70 11.77 0.77
N GLY A 9 -18.43 10.66 0.59
CA GLY A 9 -17.86 9.32 0.50
C GLY A 9 -17.09 9.07 -0.82
N PHE A 10 -17.50 9.71 -1.92
CA PHE A 10 -16.85 9.56 -3.23
C PHE A 10 -15.47 10.21 -3.24
N ASP A 11 -15.32 11.43 -2.70
CA ASP A 11 -14.01 12.10 -2.62
C ASP A 11 -13.02 11.33 -1.74
N SER A 12 -13.50 10.82 -0.61
CA SER A 12 -12.70 9.99 0.30
C SER A 12 -12.25 8.69 -0.38
N TRP A 13 -13.17 8.00 -1.09
CA TRP A 13 -12.84 6.82 -1.88
C TRP A 13 -11.87 7.14 -3.02
N LEU A 14 -12.08 8.24 -3.74
CA LEU A 14 -11.26 8.65 -4.88
C LEU A 14 -9.82 8.94 -4.46
N LEU A 15 -9.62 9.57 -3.30
CA LEU A 15 -8.29 9.79 -2.72
C LEU A 15 -7.57 8.47 -2.46
N VAL A 16 -8.24 7.51 -1.81
CA VAL A 16 -7.70 6.18 -1.54
C VAL A 16 -7.41 5.42 -2.83
N ALA A 17 -8.35 5.43 -3.79
CA ALA A 17 -8.19 4.76 -5.08
C ALA A 17 -7.00 5.32 -5.87
N ARG A 18 -6.81 6.64 -5.90
CA ARG A 18 -5.65 7.28 -6.52
C ARG A 18 -4.34 6.85 -5.86
N HIS A 19 -4.31 6.79 -4.53
CA HIS A 19 -3.14 6.31 -3.80
C HIS A 19 -2.84 4.84 -4.12
N GLN A 20 -3.86 3.98 -4.13
CA GLN A 20 -3.71 2.56 -4.47
C GLN A 20 -3.18 2.36 -5.90
N VAL A 21 -3.70 3.10 -6.88
CA VAL A 21 -3.21 3.04 -8.27
C VAL A 21 -1.76 3.52 -8.38
N ALA A 22 -1.41 4.61 -7.69
CA ALA A 22 -0.03 5.11 -7.67
C ALA A 22 0.94 4.08 -7.07
N ALA A 23 0.57 3.47 -5.94
CA ALA A 23 1.35 2.44 -5.27
C ALA A 23 1.51 1.18 -6.14
N ALA A 24 0.43 0.72 -6.80
CA ALA A 24 0.47 -0.43 -7.69
C ALA A 24 1.34 -0.19 -8.93
N HIS A 25 1.30 1.02 -9.49
CA HIS A 25 2.17 1.40 -10.60
C HIS A 25 3.64 1.41 -10.19
N GLU A 26 3.96 1.98 -9.02
CA GLU A 26 5.32 1.97 -8.47
C GLU A 26 5.83 0.54 -8.23
N ALA A 27 5.01 -0.34 -7.65
CA ALA A 27 5.35 -1.74 -7.43
C ALA A 27 5.68 -2.46 -8.75
N ARG A 28 4.89 -2.24 -9.81
CA ARG A 28 5.15 -2.82 -11.13
C ARG A 28 6.48 -2.35 -11.74
N LEU A 29 6.88 -1.09 -11.51
CA LEU A 29 8.17 -0.58 -11.97
C LEU A 29 9.32 -1.29 -11.24
N ARG A 30 9.18 -1.53 -9.93
CA ARG A 30 10.16 -2.30 -9.15
C ARG A 30 10.26 -3.74 -9.62
N ASP A 31 9.14 -4.41 -9.83
CA ASP A 31 9.12 -5.80 -10.30
C ASP A 31 9.78 -5.91 -11.69
N ALA A 32 9.49 -4.96 -12.59
CA ALA A 32 10.13 -4.89 -13.89
C ALA A 32 11.66 -4.70 -13.76
N ALA A 33 12.11 -3.74 -12.94
CA ALA A 33 13.54 -3.52 -12.71
C ALA A 33 14.23 -4.75 -12.11
N ALA A 34 13.61 -5.41 -11.13
CA ALA A 34 14.14 -6.64 -10.53
C ALA A 34 14.24 -7.79 -11.53
N ALA A 35 13.24 -7.96 -12.40
CA ALA A 35 13.29 -8.95 -13.48
C ALA A 35 14.41 -8.65 -14.48
N ARG A 36 14.65 -7.38 -14.82
CA ARG A 36 15.75 -6.96 -15.70
C ARG A 36 17.13 -7.17 -15.06
N LEU A 37 17.25 -6.93 -13.75
CA LEU A 37 18.45 -7.29 -12.99
C LEU A 37 18.73 -8.79 -13.07
N ALA A 38 17.72 -9.63 -12.82
CA ALA A 38 17.87 -11.08 -12.89
C ALA A 38 18.24 -11.57 -14.30
N ALA A 39 17.79 -10.86 -15.34
CA ALA A 39 18.12 -11.15 -16.74
C ALA A 39 19.45 -10.54 -17.20
N GLY A 40 20.19 -9.80 -16.36
CA GLY A 40 21.42 -9.11 -16.74
C GLY A 40 21.23 -7.90 -17.67
N GLN A 41 20.00 -7.41 -17.80
CA GLN A 41 19.64 -6.31 -18.71
C GLN A 41 19.84 -4.96 -18.00
N ALA A 42 21.08 -4.50 -17.94
CA ALA A 42 21.49 -3.37 -17.09
C ALA A 42 20.80 -2.04 -17.42
N ASP A 43 20.78 -1.65 -18.70
CA ASP A 43 20.18 -0.37 -19.11
C ASP A 43 18.67 -0.33 -18.82
N ASP A 44 17.97 -1.45 -19.04
CA ASP A 44 16.55 -1.56 -18.72
C ASP A 44 16.31 -1.50 -17.22
N ALA A 45 17.13 -2.20 -16.43
CA ALA A 45 17.05 -2.15 -14.97
C ALA A 45 17.23 -0.72 -14.45
N VAL A 46 18.20 0.02 -14.98
CA VAL A 46 18.44 1.44 -14.63
C VAL A 46 17.21 2.27 -14.99
N ARG A 47 16.66 2.11 -16.20
CA ARG A 47 15.47 2.87 -16.64
C ARG A 47 14.27 2.66 -15.72
N TYR A 48 13.89 1.41 -15.44
CA TYR A 48 12.73 1.12 -14.61
C TYR A 48 12.94 1.54 -13.14
N ALA A 49 14.13 1.30 -12.58
CA ALA A 49 14.43 1.69 -11.20
C ALA A 49 14.50 3.22 -11.03
N ALA A 50 15.08 3.94 -11.98
CA ALA A 50 15.09 5.40 -11.98
C ALA A 50 13.66 5.96 -12.08
N TYR A 51 12.81 5.32 -12.88
CA TYR A 51 11.42 5.75 -12.96
C TYR A 51 10.67 5.51 -11.64
N ALA A 52 10.89 4.38 -10.97
CA ALA A 52 10.33 4.12 -9.63
C ALA A 52 10.75 5.19 -8.60
N VAL A 53 12.04 5.53 -8.54
CA VAL A 53 12.56 6.62 -7.67
C VAL A 53 11.89 7.96 -7.98
N SER A 54 11.69 8.29 -9.26
CA SER A 54 11.04 9.56 -9.63
C SER A 54 9.56 9.63 -9.24
N ARG A 55 8.88 8.47 -9.15
CA ARG A 55 7.48 8.37 -8.73
C ARG A 55 7.34 8.54 -7.23
N ASN A 56 8.25 7.96 -6.46
CA ASN A 56 8.25 8.04 -5.02
C ASN A 56 9.69 7.94 -4.48
N PRO A 57 10.34 9.09 -4.21
CA PRO A 57 11.72 9.11 -3.73
C PRO A 57 11.81 8.71 -2.24
N PHE A 58 10.71 8.59 -1.51
CA PHE A 58 10.76 8.28 -0.08
C PHE A 58 10.87 6.78 0.22
N ILE A 59 10.77 5.93 -0.81
CA ILE A 59 10.90 4.48 -0.66
C ILE A 59 12.36 4.08 -0.82
N GLU A 60 13.00 3.73 0.29
CA GLU A 60 14.41 3.31 0.35
C GLU A 60 14.74 2.20 -0.65
N HIS A 61 13.84 1.23 -0.77
CA HIS A 61 14.01 0.10 -1.69
C HIS A 61 14.11 0.52 -3.18
N ASN A 62 13.47 1.63 -3.60
CA ASN A 62 13.62 2.16 -4.96
C ASN A 62 15.07 2.63 -5.22
N HIS A 63 15.67 3.27 -4.21
CA HIS A 63 17.06 3.74 -4.30
C HIS A 63 18.06 2.58 -4.30
N GLU A 64 17.84 1.56 -3.47
CA GLU A 64 18.65 0.35 -3.44
C GLU A 64 18.63 -0.37 -4.80
N LEU A 65 17.44 -0.51 -5.39
CA LEU A 65 17.26 -1.19 -6.67
C LEU A 65 17.99 -0.45 -7.80
N LEU A 66 17.93 0.89 -7.81
CA LEU A 66 18.67 1.71 -8.77
C LEU A 66 20.19 1.63 -8.56
N ALA A 67 20.66 1.61 -7.32
CA ALA A 67 22.09 1.43 -7.03
C ALA A 67 22.61 0.06 -7.51
N ARG A 68 21.82 -1.01 -7.35
CA ARG A 68 22.14 -2.33 -7.90
C ARG A 68 22.17 -2.32 -9.43
N ALA A 69 21.24 -1.63 -10.07
CA ALA A 69 21.21 -1.49 -11.53
C ALA A 69 22.44 -0.73 -12.06
N PHE A 70 22.86 0.36 -11.41
CA PHE A 70 24.10 1.05 -11.74
C PHE A 70 25.34 0.17 -11.57
N THR A 71 25.40 -0.60 -10.48
CA THR A 71 26.49 -1.55 -10.24
C THR A 71 26.57 -2.59 -11.35
N MET A 72 25.43 -3.14 -11.80
CA MET A 72 25.36 -4.11 -12.89
C MET A 72 25.76 -3.49 -14.25
N ALA A 73 25.46 -2.20 -14.46
CA ALA A 73 25.91 -1.44 -15.62
C ALA A 73 27.41 -1.06 -15.56
N GLY A 74 28.09 -1.34 -14.45
CA GLY A 74 29.50 -0.97 -14.22
C GLY A 74 29.72 0.47 -13.72
N ASP A 75 28.66 1.26 -13.52
CA ASP A 75 28.75 2.62 -12.97
C ASP A 75 28.68 2.61 -11.44
N HIS A 76 29.75 2.12 -10.81
CA HIS A 76 29.87 2.09 -9.35
C HIS A 76 29.82 3.49 -8.72
N THR A 77 30.25 4.52 -9.44
CA THR A 77 30.21 5.90 -8.95
C THR A 77 28.76 6.40 -8.85
N ALA A 78 27.93 6.13 -9.86
CA ALA A 78 26.50 6.43 -9.79
C ALA A 78 25.81 5.63 -8.69
N ALA A 79 26.16 4.36 -8.49
CA ALA A 79 25.63 3.56 -7.39
C ALA A 79 25.92 4.20 -6.01
N HIS A 80 27.16 4.58 -5.75
CA HIS A 80 27.55 5.26 -4.50
C HIS A 80 26.82 6.60 -4.31
N ARG A 81 26.74 7.43 -5.37
CA ARG A 81 25.98 8.69 -5.33
C ARG A 81 24.51 8.44 -4.99
N GLN A 82 23.91 7.39 -5.55
CA GLN A 82 22.51 7.08 -5.34
C GLN A 82 22.21 6.69 -3.89
N LEU A 83 23.07 5.87 -3.28
CA LEU A 83 22.93 5.50 -1.87
C LEU A 83 23.13 6.69 -0.93
N ALA A 84 24.08 7.58 -1.24
CA ALA A 84 24.28 8.82 -0.49
C ALA A 84 23.06 9.76 -0.56
N LEU A 85 22.39 9.84 -1.72
CA LEU A 85 21.15 10.59 -1.89
C LEU A 85 20.02 10.01 -1.05
N ALA A 86 19.84 8.68 -1.06
CA ALA A 86 18.82 7.99 -0.28
C ALA A 86 18.99 8.25 1.22
N ASP A 87 20.23 8.15 1.71
CA ASP A 87 20.59 8.38 3.10
C ASP A 87 20.40 9.86 3.51
N LYS A 88 20.73 10.81 2.64
CA LYS A 88 20.45 12.24 2.85
C LYS A 88 18.94 12.51 2.96
N LEU A 89 18.14 11.91 2.07
CA LEU A 89 16.69 12.08 2.07
C LEU A 89 16.08 11.49 3.34
N ARG A 90 16.47 10.25 3.71
CA ARG A 90 16.03 9.61 4.96
C ARG A 90 16.32 10.47 6.18
N ARG A 91 17.54 11.00 6.32
CA ARG A 91 17.88 11.91 7.42
C ARG A 91 17.00 13.15 7.47
N ARG A 92 16.72 13.75 6.31
CA ARG A 92 15.83 14.92 6.21
C ARG A 92 14.43 14.59 6.73
N GLU A 93 13.88 13.43 6.36
CA GLU A 93 12.55 13.00 6.83
C GLU A 93 12.50 12.74 8.34
N LEU A 94 13.58 12.18 8.92
CA LEU A 94 13.64 11.94 10.37
C LEU A 94 13.86 13.22 11.19
N THR A 95 14.36 14.29 10.57
CA THR A 95 14.70 15.56 11.25
C THR A 95 13.67 16.65 10.97
N ALA A 96 12.79 16.47 9.99
CA ALA A 96 11.74 17.43 9.67
C ALA A 96 10.70 17.46 10.81
N PRO A 97 10.37 18.63 11.38
CA PRO A 97 9.28 18.75 12.34
C PRO A 97 8.00 18.19 11.69
N ARG A 98 7.37 17.20 12.33
CA ARG A 98 6.03 16.75 11.89
C ARG A 98 5.11 17.96 12.04
N ALA A 99 4.48 18.40 10.95
CA ALA A 99 3.43 19.39 11.05
C ALA A 99 2.39 18.87 12.05
N SER A 100 2.22 19.58 13.16
CA SER A 100 1.24 19.27 14.18
C SER A 100 -0.14 19.22 13.53
N HIS A 101 -0.69 18.03 13.32
CA HIS A 101 -2.08 17.88 12.85
C HIS A 101 -3.11 18.23 13.95
N HIS A 102 -2.65 18.55 15.17
CA HIS A 102 -3.53 18.85 16.29
C HIS A 102 -4.30 20.16 16.10
N ASP A 103 -3.75 21.17 15.42
CA ASP A 103 -4.43 22.46 15.27
C ASP A 103 -5.61 22.39 14.29
N ALA A 104 -5.59 21.48 13.31
CA ALA A 104 -6.67 21.33 12.33
C ALA A 104 -7.88 20.53 12.84
N ALA A 105 -7.75 19.82 13.96
CA ALA A 105 -8.84 19.05 14.55
C ALA A 105 -9.73 19.90 15.49
N VAL A 106 -9.18 20.95 16.10
CA VAL A 106 -9.88 21.80 17.08
C VAL A 106 -10.87 22.75 16.39
N ASP A 107 -10.63 23.14 15.14
CA ASP A 107 -11.50 24.08 14.42
C ASP A 107 -12.74 23.41 13.78
N ARG A 108 -12.80 22.07 13.72
CA ARG A 108 -13.94 21.33 13.14
C ARG A 108 -14.99 20.85 14.14
N SER A 109 -14.79 21.04 15.44
CA SER A 109 -15.71 20.57 16.48
C SER A 109 -16.73 21.61 16.96
N THR A 110 -16.72 22.84 16.44
CA THR A 110 -17.64 23.92 16.85
C THR A 110 -18.78 24.20 15.87
N GLY A 111 -18.91 23.42 14.79
CA GLY A 111 -20.08 23.47 13.89
C GLY A 111 -21.20 22.54 14.35
N ALA A 112 -22.08 23.03 15.22
CA ALA A 112 -23.31 22.35 15.61
C ALA A 112 -24.20 21.99 14.40
N GLY A 113 -24.64 20.74 14.34
CA GLY A 113 -25.71 20.24 13.45
C GLY A 113 -26.63 19.30 14.24
N PRO A 114 -27.95 19.33 13.98
CA PRO A 114 -28.96 19.05 15.00
C PRO A 114 -29.11 17.56 15.35
N ALA A 115 -29.61 17.35 16.57
CA ALA A 115 -30.03 16.09 17.13
C ALA A 115 -30.85 15.26 16.12
N ARG A 116 -30.41 14.02 15.87
CA ARG A 116 -31.27 13.02 15.24
C ARG A 116 -32.27 12.56 16.30
N ASP A 117 -33.50 12.98 16.11
CA ASP A 117 -34.65 12.52 16.87
C ASP A 117 -34.74 10.99 16.86
N ALA A 118 -35.14 10.49 18.03
CA ALA A 118 -35.41 9.10 18.30
C ALA A 118 -36.45 8.52 17.34
N SER A 119 -36.19 7.31 16.84
CA SER A 119 -37.26 6.37 16.53
C SER A 119 -36.86 4.98 16.98
N ALA A 120 -37.62 4.50 17.96
CA ALA A 120 -37.54 3.17 18.53
C ALA A 120 -38.28 2.14 17.66
N ALA A 121 -37.64 0.99 17.42
CA ALA A 121 -38.22 -0.35 17.18
C ALA A 121 -37.06 -1.25 16.70
N ALA A 122 -36.78 -2.48 17.15
CA ALA A 122 -37.26 -3.41 18.16
C ALA A 122 -36.11 -4.48 18.33
N PRO A 123 -36.13 -5.38 19.33
CA PRO A 123 -34.95 -6.17 19.71
C PRO A 123 -34.57 -7.28 18.71
N HIS A 124 -33.28 -7.36 18.39
CA HIS A 124 -32.63 -8.44 17.66
C HIS A 124 -32.52 -9.69 18.54
N ALA A 125 -33.22 -10.77 18.18
CA ALA A 125 -33.03 -12.09 18.78
C ALA A 125 -31.68 -12.69 18.31
N PRO A 126 -30.88 -13.33 19.18
CA PRO A 126 -29.62 -13.92 18.77
C PRO A 126 -29.85 -15.26 18.04
N ALA A 127 -29.23 -15.40 16.87
CA ALA A 127 -29.07 -16.68 16.17
C ALA A 127 -28.07 -17.59 16.91
N PRO A 128 -28.22 -18.92 16.88
CA PRO A 128 -27.31 -19.83 17.57
C PRO A 128 -25.93 -19.90 16.89
N HIS A 129 -24.91 -19.75 17.73
CA HIS A 129 -23.50 -20.00 17.46
C HIS A 129 -23.27 -21.48 17.14
N ASN A 130 -22.73 -21.77 15.95
CA ASN A 130 -22.20 -23.09 15.60
C ASN A 130 -20.72 -22.94 15.21
N ALA A 131 -19.84 -23.58 15.99
CA ALA A 131 -18.57 -24.23 15.59
C ALA A 131 -17.77 -24.62 16.85
N PRO A 132 -16.80 -25.56 16.81
CA PRO A 132 -16.53 -26.62 15.83
C PRO A 132 -16.34 -28.04 16.44
N ASP A 133 -16.26 -29.02 15.54
CA ASP A 133 -15.94 -30.45 15.65
C ASP A 133 -14.64 -30.77 16.41
N PRO A 134 -14.48 -31.92 17.09
CA PRO A 134 -13.72 -33.01 16.43
C PRO A 134 -14.00 -34.45 16.93
N GLY A 135 -13.93 -35.43 16.02
CA GLY A 135 -13.46 -36.77 16.43
C GLY A 135 -13.94 -37.94 15.59
N THR A 136 -13.07 -38.39 14.70
CA THR A 136 -12.73 -39.81 14.49
C THR A 136 -13.89 -40.77 14.20
N GLU A 137 -14.06 -41.10 12.92
CA GLU A 137 -14.15 -42.50 12.52
C GLU A 137 -13.59 -42.67 11.09
N MET A 138 -12.28 -42.91 11.03
CA MET A 138 -11.69 -43.74 10.00
C MET A 138 -12.19 -45.17 10.23
N ASN A 139 -12.95 -45.76 9.29
CA ASN A 139 -12.57 -47.09 8.80
C ASN A 139 -13.25 -47.52 7.48
N VAL A 140 -12.39 -47.67 6.47
CA VAL A 140 -12.29 -48.81 5.52
C VAL A 140 -13.42 -49.13 4.55
N THR A 141 -13.13 -48.75 3.31
CA THR A 141 -13.47 -49.44 2.06
C THR A 141 -12.89 -50.86 2.02
N MET A 142 -13.77 -51.87 1.88
CA MET A 142 -13.47 -53.20 1.32
C MET A 142 -14.81 -53.95 1.26
N GLY A 143 -15.31 -54.57 0.21
CA GLY A 143 -14.94 -54.77 -1.18
C GLY A 143 -16.12 -55.58 -1.77
N ALA A 144 -16.53 -55.30 -3.00
CA ALA A 144 -17.41 -56.20 -3.75
C ALA A 144 -16.55 -57.32 -4.37
N PRO A 145 -17.01 -58.57 -4.35
CA PRO A 145 -17.69 -59.16 -5.52
C PRO A 145 -18.87 -60.06 -5.09
N GLU A 146 -19.82 -60.52 -5.90
CA GLU A 146 -19.99 -60.77 -7.33
C GLU A 146 -21.40 -60.35 -7.80
#